data_AF-K9JLF7-F1
#
_entry.id   AF-K9JLF7-F1
#
_cell.length_a   1.000
_cell.length_b   1.000
_cell.length_c   1.000
_cell.angle_alpha   90.00
_cell.angle_beta   90.00
_cell.angle_gamma   90.00
#
_symmetry.space_group_name_H-M   'P 1'
#
loop_
_entity.id
_entity.type
_entity.pdbx_description
1 polymer ?
#
loop_
_entity_poly.entity_id
_entity_poly.type
_entity_poly.pdbx_seq_one_letter_code
_entity_poly.pdbx_strand_id
1 'polypeptide(L)'
;RVVLAREVNMAELAEIRKRTQVEIEAFVHGAMCISYSGRCVLSNHMSHRDANRGGCSQSCRWKYDLYDMPFGSERKSLQGEIPEEYSMSSVDMCMIEHIPDLIENGVDSLKIEGRMKSIHYVSTVTNCYKAAVDAYMERPEKFYAIKDDLIDELWKVAQRELATGFYYGTPTENEQLFGARRKIPQYKFVGEVVNFDSSTMIATVRQRNVIH
;
A
#
# COMPACT_ATOMS: atom_id res chain seq x y z
N ARG A 1 11.34 -20.61 0.63
CA ARG A 1 10.76 -19.32 0.21
C ARG A 1 11.62 -18.18 0.73
N VAL A 2 11.84 -17.16 -0.10
CA VAL A 2 12.47 -15.89 0.27
C VAL A 2 11.52 -14.74 -0.01
N VAL A 3 11.54 -13.71 0.82
CA VAL A 3 10.77 -12.48 0.61
C VAL A 3 11.70 -11.45 0.01
N LEU A 4 11.40 -10.95 -1.18
CA LEU A 4 12.19 -9.91 -1.82
C LEU A 4 12.02 -8.57 -1.10
N ALA A 5 13.10 -7.79 -1.11
CA ALA A 5 13.05 -6.42 -0.62
C ALA A 5 12.15 -5.56 -1.55
N ARG A 6 11.54 -4.51 -1.02
CA ARG A 6 10.52 -3.72 -1.75
C ARG A 6 11.12 -2.81 -2.83
N GLU A 7 12.43 -2.64 -2.77
CA GLU A 7 13.29 -1.93 -3.71
C GLU A 7 13.72 -2.77 -4.94
N VAL A 8 13.49 -4.09 -4.92
CA VAL A 8 13.85 -4.96 -6.04
C VAL A 8 12.94 -4.64 -7.22
N ASN A 9 13.53 -4.21 -8.34
CA ASN A 9 12.78 -3.90 -9.56
C ASN A 9 12.47 -5.16 -10.38
N MET A 10 11.65 -5.03 -11.43
CA MET A 10 11.21 -6.18 -12.23
C MET A 10 12.37 -6.88 -12.97
N ALA A 11 13.37 -6.12 -13.44
CA ALA A 11 14.54 -6.69 -14.11
C ALA A 11 15.45 -7.47 -13.14
N GLU A 12 15.64 -6.95 -11.92
CA GLU A 12 16.36 -7.64 -10.86
C GLU A 12 15.61 -8.90 -10.40
N LEU A 13 14.27 -8.84 -10.29
CA LEU A 13 13.44 -9.99 -9.96
C LEU A 13 13.61 -11.11 -11.00
N ALA A 14 13.55 -10.77 -12.29
CA ALA A 14 13.77 -11.71 -13.38
C ALA A 14 15.16 -12.35 -13.32
N GLU A 15 16.19 -11.56 -13.01
CA GLU A 15 17.57 -12.04 -12.88
C GLU A 15 17.75 -12.96 -11.66
N ILE A 16 17.12 -12.64 -10.53
CA ILE A 16 17.08 -13.50 -9.35
C ILE A 16 16.41 -14.83 -9.71
N ARG A 17 15.23 -14.81 -10.35
CA ARG A 17 14.49 -16.01 -10.74
C ARG A 17 15.33 -16.95 -11.62
N LYS A 18 16.13 -16.42 -12.56
CA LYS A 18 17.02 -17.22 -13.42
C LYS A 18 18.11 -17.97 -12.65
N ARG A 19 18.49 -17.50 -11.46
CA ARG A 19 19.64 -18.00 -10.69
C ARG A 19 19.27 -18.91 -9.53
N THR A 20 17.99 -19.10 -9.25
CA THR A 20 17.53 -19.94 -8.14
C THR A 20 16.22 -20.64 -8.48
N GLN A 21 15.91 -21.72 -7.76
CA GLN A 21 14.60 -22.38 -7.77
C GLN A 21 13.82 -22.16 -6.47
N VAL A 22 14.38 -21.38 -5.53
CA VAL A 22 13.70 -21.06 -4.26
C VAL A 22 12.43 -20.26 -4.57
N GLU A 23 11.34 -20.56 -3.86
CA GLU A 23 10.09 -19.79 -3.97
C GLU A 23 10.30 -18.30 -3.64
N ILE A 24 9.77 -17.42 -4.47
CA ILE A 24 9.85 -15.96 -4.37
C ILE A 24 8.52 -15.40 -3.86
N GLU A 25 8.55 -14.67 -2.76
CA GLU A 25 7.44 -13.86 -2.27
C GLU A 25 7.73 -12.38 -2.48
N ALA A 26 6.80 -11.64 -3.09
CA ALA A 26 6.99 -10.24 -3.44
C ALA A 26 5.84 -9.36 -2.89
N PHE A 27 6.18 -8.16 -2.40
CA PHE A 27 5.17 -7.20 -1.96
C PHE A 27 4.41 -6.64 -3.17
N VAL A 28 3.07 -6.65 -3.10
CA VAL A 28 2.22 -6.19 -4.21
C VAL A 28 1.27 -5.07 -3.84
N HIS A 29 0.93 -4.94 -2.55
CA HIS A 29 -0.06 -3.95 -2.14
C HIS A 29 0.16 -3.41 -0.72
N GLY A 30 -0.11 -2.12 -0.58
CA GLY A 30 -0.27 -1.43 0.68
C GLY A 30 0.91 -0.53 1.04
N ALA A 31 1.10 -0.30 2.34
CA ALA A 31 1.84 0.87 2.76
C ALA A 31 3.34 0.78 2.50
N MET A 32 3.87 1.66 1.62
CA MET A 32 5.32 1.81 1.46
C MET A 32 5.94 2.55 2.65
N CYS A 33 7.09 2.03 3.10
CA CYS A 33 7.88 2.64 4.16
C CYS A 33 8.82 3.67 3.56
N ILE A 34 9.06 4.77 4.28
CA ILE A 34 10.08 5.76 3.89
C ILE A 34 11.50 5.23 4.11
N SER A 35 11.64 4.22 4.97
CA SER A 35 12.92 3.63 5.30
C SER A 35 13.24 2.48 4.36
N TYR A 36 14.45 2.49 3.81
CA TYR A 36 14.96 1.46 2.92
C TYR A 36 14.97 0.09 3.62
N SER A 37 14.49 -0.95 2.93
CA SER A 37 14.27 -2.30 3.46
C SER A 37 13.49 -2.35 4.80
N GLY A 38 12.65 -1.34 5.11
CA GLY A 38 11.88 -1.28 6.35
C GLY A 38 12.71 -1.02 7.63
N ARG A 39 13.99 -0.65 7.50
CA ARG A 39 14.89 -0.36 8.63
C ARG A 39 14.65 1.04 9.19
N CYS A 40 13.56 1.21 9.94
CA CYS A 40 13.13 2.52 10.41
C CYS A 40 13.72 2.86 11.79
N VAL A 41 14.47 3.96 11.86
CA VAL A 41 14.95 4.57 13.13
C VAL A 41 14.01 5.66 13.64
N LEU A 42 13.20 6.26 12.76
CA LEU A 42 12.36 7.41 13.06
C LEU A 42 11.29 7.08 14.11
N SER A 43 10.60 5.95 14.00
CA SER A 43 9.59 5.52 14.98
C SER A 43 10.18 5.35 16.38
N ASN A 44 11.37 4.75 16.46
CA ASN A 44 12.06 4.52 17.74
C ASN A 44 12.47 5.85 18.38
N HIS A 45 13.02 6.78 17.59
CA HIS A 45 13.43 8.09 18.07
C HIS A 45 12.25 8.97 18.50
N MET A 46 11.21 9.06 17.67
CA MET A 46 10.11 10.01 17.87
C MET A 46 9.06 9.54 18.89
N SER A 47 8.92 8.23 19.10
CA SER A 47 7.82 7.68 19.90
C SER A 47 8.24 6.52 20.82
N HIS A 48 9.53 6.20 20.88
CA HIS A 48 10.05 5.05 21.64
C HIS A 48 9.40 3.70 21.28
N ARG A 49 8.88 3.58 20.05
CA ARG A 49 8.32 2.34 19.52
C ARG A 49 9.19 1.80 18.39
N ASP A 50 9.78 0.63 18.60
CA ASP A 50 10.70 0.01 17.65
C ASP A 50 9.95 -0.58 16.43
N ALA A 51 9.99 0.14 15.31
CA ALA A 51 9.37 -0.28 14.06
C ALA A 51 9.96 -1.58 13.49
N ASN A 52 11.23 -1.90 13.76
CA ASN A 52 11.89 -3.11 13.26
C ASN A 52 11.42 -4.36 13.99
N ARG A 53 10.80 -4.19 15.16
CA ARG A 53 10.08 -5.24 15.92
C ARG A 53 8.56 -5.10 15.79
N GLY A 54 8.10 -4.31 14.82
CA GLY A 54 6.69 -4.10 14.56
C GLY A 54 6.02 -2.95 15.33
N GLY A 55 6.76 -2.24 16.16
CA GLY A 55 6.26 -1.07 16.89
C GLY A 55 6.01 0.17 16.03
N CYS A 56 5.86 0.08 14.70
CA CYS A 56 5.73 1.27 13.85
C CYS A 56 4.61 2.21 14.33
N SER A 57 4.98 3.43 14.74
CA SER A 57 4.06 4.49 15.15
C SER A 57 3.58 5.36 13.99
N GLN A 58 4.05 5.07 12.77
CA GLN A 58 3.76 5.83 11.57
C GLN A 58 4.20 7.30 11.68
N SER A 59 5.29 7.58 12.38
CA SER A 59 5.81 8.95 12.55
C SER A 59 6.08 9.66 11.23
N CYS A 60 6.51 8.94 10.18
CA CYS A 60 6.64 9.51 8.84
C CYS A 60 5.36 10.13 8.26
N ARG A 61 4.18 9.80 8.81
CA ARG A 61 2.87 10.35 8.41
C ARG A 61 2.45 11.56 9.23
N TRP A 62 3.23 11.94 10.24
CA TRP A 62 2.97 13.15 10.99
C TRP A 62 3.20 14.38 10.10
N LYS A 63 2.68 15.50 10.58
CA LYS A 63 2.83 16.80 9.97
C LYS A 63 3.99 17.51 10.64
N TYR A 64 4.91 18.00 9.83
CA TYR A 64 6.18 18.55 10.27
C TYR A 64 6.33 19.99 9.82
N ASP A 65 6.84 20.82 10.73
CA ASP A 65 7.33 22.14 10.38
C ASP A 65 8.66 22.02 9.61
N LEU A 66 8.80 22.83 8.57
CA LEU A 66 10.02 22.89 7.77
C LEU A 66 10.82 24.15 8.12
N TYR A 67 12.12 23.96 8.27
CA TYR A 67 13.06 25.03 8.57
C TYR A 67 14.18 25.00 7.53
N ASP A 68 14.50 26.17 7.00
CA ASP A 68 15.74 26.37 6.27
C ASP A 68 16.89 26.56 7.27
N MET A 69 18.00 25.86 7.01
CA MET A 69 19.19 25.85 7.85
C MET A 69 20.43 26.15 7.00
N PRO A 70 20.59 27.39 6.52
CA PRO A 70 21.68 27.77 5.62
C PRO A 70 23.06 27.72 6.31
N PHE A 71 23.13 27.98 7.62
CA PHE A 71 24.35 27.89 8.41
C PHE A 71 24.07 27.41 9.86
N GLY A 72 24.80 26.39 10.30
CA GLY A 72 24.89 26.02 11.73
C GLY A 72 23.54 25.81 12.44
N SER A 73 23.36 26.51 13.56
CA SER A 73 22.20 26.44 14.46
C SER A 73 21.08 27.44 14.13
N GLU A 74 21.22 28.24 13.07
CA GLU A 74 20.14 29.12 12.63
C GLU A 74 19.00 28.29 12.02
N ARG A 75 17.78 28.62 12.43
CA ARG A 75 16.56 27.96 11.95
C ARG A 75 15.61 29.04 11.46
N LYS A 76 15.47 29.17 10.15
CA LYS A 76 14.43 30.02 9.56
C LYS A 76 13.20 29.15 9.31
N SER A 77 12.11 29.41 10.03
CA SER A 77 10.84 28.72 9.75
C SER A 77 10.37 29.05 8.33
N LEU A 78 9.94 28.03 7.59
CA LEU A 78 9.31 28.16 6.28
C LEU A 78 7.77 28.16 6.37
N GLN A 79 7.24 28.39 7.57
CA GLN A 79 5.80 28.45 7.81
C GLN A 79 5.15 29.58 6.97
N GLY A 80 4.13 29.22 6.19
CA GLY A 80 3.43 30.14 5.28
C GLY A 80 4.12 30.36 3.92
N GLU A 81 5.41 30.01 3.78
CA GLU A 81 6.09 29.95 2.47
C GLU A 81 5.71 28.66 1.73
N ILE A 82 5.48 27.58 2.48
CA ILE A 82 5.02 26.29 1.93
C ILE A 82 3.50 26.21 2.07
N PRO A 83 2.76 26.01 0.96
CA PRO A 83 1.29 26.02 0.96
C PRO A 83 0.64 24.93 1.82
N GLU A 84 1.36 23.85 2.13
CA GLU A 84 0.82 22.67 2.80
C GLU A 84 1.76 22.10 3.86
N GLU A 85 1.20 21.51 4.92
CA GLU A 85 1.97 20.86 5.98
C GLU A 85 2.71 19.61 5.46
N TYR A 86 4.03 19.59 5.67
CA TYR A 86 4.91 18.55 5.15
C TYR A 86 4.70 17.20 5.82
N SER A 87 4.72 16.14 5.03
CA SER A 87 4.81 14.76 5.50
C SER A 87 5.86 14.02 4.69
N MET A 88 6.60 13.13 5.34
CA MET A 88 7.60 12.28 4.68
C MET A 88 6.96 11.05 4.01
N SER A 89 5.66 10.83 4.19
CA SER A 89 4.99 9.61 3.78
C SER A 89 4.95 9.42 2.27
N SER A 90 5.20 8.20 1.82
CA SER A 90 4.94 7.78 0.43
C SER A 90 3.46 7.47 0.18
N VAL A 91 3.10 7.32 -1.09
CA VAL A 91 1.86 6.67 -1.54
C VAL A 91 1.86 5.16 -1.21
N ASP A 92 0.73 4.49 -1.39
CA ASP A 92 0.64 3.02 -1.26
C ASP A 92 1.16 2.33 -2.53
N MET A 93 1.76 1.15 -2.39
CA MET A 93 2.07 0.27 -3.51
C MET A 93 0.81 -0.44 -4.00
N CYS A 94 0.65 -0.62 -5.30
CA CYS A 94 -0.37 -1.46 -5.91
C CYS A 94 0.13 -2.04 -7.24
N MET A 95 0.11 -3.37 -7.36
CA MET A 95 0.52 -4.11 -8.56
C MET A 95 -0.64 -4.89 -9.21
N ILE A 96 -1.89 -4.52 -8.92
CA ILE A 96 -3.07 -5.26 -9.40
C ILE A 96 -3.14 -5.30 -10.93
N GLU A 97 -2.69 -4.24 -11.60
CA GLU A 97 -2.66 -4.14 -13.07
C GLU A 97 -1.52 -4.96 -13.69
N HIS A 98 -0.56 -5.37 -12.86
CA HIS A 98 0.72 -5.94 -13.24
C HIS A 98 0.88 -7.39 -12.75
N ILE A 99 -0.24 -8.05 -12.47
CA ILE A 99 -0.28 -9.47 -12.14
C ILE A 99 0.38 -10.34 -13.22
N PRO A 100 0.18 -10.09 -14.54
CA PRO A 100 0.92 -10.79 -15.58
C PRO A 100 2.43 -10.73 -15.34
N ASP A 101 2.99 -9.52 -15.17
CA ASP A 101 4.44 -9.35 -15.01
C ASP A 101 4.97 -10.09 -13.77
N LEU A 102 4.25 -10.06 -12.65
CA LEU A 102 4.65 -10.79 -11.45
C LEU A 102 4.70 -12.31 -11.67
N ILE A 103 3.66 -12.86 -12.31
CA ILE A 103 3.55 -14.30 -12.58
C ILE A 103 4.62 -14.73 -13.59
N GLU A 104 4.75 -14.02 -14.71
CA GLU A 104 5.69 -14.36 -15.78
C GLU A 104 7.17 -14.21 -15.35
N ASN A 105 7.46 -13.31 -14.40
CA ASN A 105 8.80 -13.19 -13.82
C ASN A 105 9.04 -14.18 -12.64
N GLY A 106 8.08 -15.05 -12.34
CA GLY A 106 8.25 -16.18 -11.44
C GLY A 106 8.08 -15.85 -9.96
N VAL A 107 7.20 -14.92 -9.61
CA VAL A 107 6.74 -14.70 -8.24
C VAL A 107 5.77 -15.83 -7.84
N ASP A 108 6.12 -16.56 -6.80
CA ASP A 108 5.35 -17.70 -6.30
C ASP A 108 4.30 -17.29 -5.24
N SER A 109 4.49 -16.15 -4.59
CA SER A 109 3.58 -15.68 -3.53
C SER A 109 3.47 -14.16 -3.49
N LEU A 110 2.23 -13.66 -3.40
CA LEU A 110 1.94 -12.24 -3.31
C LEU A 110 1.77 -11.81 -1.85
N LYS A 111 2.49 -10.75 -1.46
CA LYS A 111 2.48 -10.23 -0.10
C LYS A 111 1.75 -8.90 -0.01
N ILE A 112 0.73 -8.85 0.86
CA ILE A 112 -0.13 -7.68 1.09
C ILE A 112 0.14 -7.14 2.50
N GLU A 113 0.27 -5.81 2.63
CA GLU A 113 0.42 -5.13 3.91
C GLU A 113 -0.93 -5.01 4.64
N GLY A 114 -1.21 -5.93 5.57
CA GLY A 114 -2.43 -5.96 6.37
C GLY A 114 -2.28 -5.45 7.80
N ARG A 115 -1.09 -5.07 8.25
CA ARG A 115 -0.87 -4.71 9.66
C ARG A 115 -1.63 -3.44 10.03
N MET A 116 -2.39 -3.48 11.13
CA MET A 116 -3.22 -2.36 11.59
C MET A 116 -4.24 -1.89 10.54
N LYS A 117 -4.61 -2.76 9.59
CA LYS A 117 -5.69 -2.50 8.63
C LYS A 117 -7.01 -3.10 9.15
N SER A 118 -8.12 -2.55 8.68
CA SER A 118 -9.44 -3.06 9.02
C SER A 118 -9.70 -4.41 8.34
N ILE A 119 -10.64 -5.19 8.88
CA ILE A 119 -11.09 -6.43 8.25
C ILE A 119 -11.56 -6.18 6.80
N HIS A 120 -12.29 -5.08 6.57
CA HIS A 120 -12.76 -4.68 5.25
C HIS A 120 -11.62 -4.43 4.26
N TYR A 121 -10.57 -3.72 4.68
CA TYR A 121 -9.40 -3.51 3.83
C TYR A 121 -8.75 -4.84 3.45
N VAL A 122 -8.47 -5.69 4.44
CA VAL A 122 -7.79 -6.97 4.22
C VAL A 122 -8.64 -7.89 3.33
N SER A 123 -9.95 -7.98 3.57
CA SER A 123 -10.85 -8.80 2.76
C SER A 123 -10.92 -8.31 1.31
N THR A 124 -11.11 -7.01 1.10
CA THR A 124 -11.25 -6.44 -0.25
C THR A 124 -9.97 -6.61 -1.04
N VAL A 125 -8.82 -6.18 -0.49
CA VAL A 125 -7.54 -6.29 -1.19
C VAL A 125 -7.22 -7.75 -1.51
N THR A 126 -7.35 -8.66 -0.54
CA THR A 126 -7.04 -10.08 -0.77
C THR A 126 -7.94 -10.70 -1.83
N ASN A 127 -9.25 -10.39 -1.82
CA ASN A 127 -10.19 -10.88 -2.83
C ASN A 127 -9.88 -10.35 -4.22
N CYS A 128 -9.52 -9.06 -4.36
CA CYS A 128 -9.14 -8.49 -5.64
C CYS A 128 -7.90 -9.18 -6.23
N TYR A 129 -6.85 -9.36 -5.42
CA TYR A 129 -5.63 -10.04 -5.87
C TYR A 129 -5.88 -11.51 -6.19
N LYS A 130 -6.72 -12.20 -5.40
CA LYS A 130 -7.13 -13.57 -5.70
C LYS A 130 -7.85 -13.65 -7.04
N ALA A 131 -8.85 -12.80 -7.27
CA ALA A 131 -9.61 -12.77 -8.51
C ALA A 131 -8.71 -12.47 -9.72
N ALA A 132 -7.76 -11.54 -9.58
CA ALA A 132 -6.80 -11.22 -10.63
C ALA A 132 -5.91 -12.42 -11.00
N VAL A 133 -5.35 -13.10 -9.98
CA VAL A 133 -4.50 -14.28 -10.19
C VAL A 133 -5.31 -15.42 -10.79
N ASP A 134 -6.48 -15.75 -10.22
CA ASP A 134 -7.34 -16.83 -10.71
C ASP A 134 -7.73 -16.58 -12.18
N ALA A 135 -8.10 -15.34 -12.53
CA ALA A 135 -8.45 -14.97 -13.90
C ALA A 135 -7.28 -15.10 -14.86
N TYR A 136 -6.09 -14.59 -14.50
CA TYR A 136 -4.91 -14.68 -15.37
C TYR A 136 -4.44 -16.12 -15.56
N MET A 137 -4.43 -16.91 -14.49
CA MET A 137 -4.06 -18.33 -14.53
C MET A 137 -5.03 -19.18 -15.33
N GLU A 138 -6.31 -18.77 -15.43
CA GLU A 138 -7.23 -19.43 -16.35
C GLU A 138 -6.92 -19.05 -17.79
N ARG A 139 -6.87 -17.74 -18.11
CA ARG A 139 -6.58 -17.19 -19.43
C ARG A 139 -6.26 -15.69 -19.34
N PRO A 140 -5.23 -15.16 -20.03
CA PRO A 140 -4.91 -13.73 -19.99
C PRO A 140 -6.10 -12.81 -20.28
N GLU A 141 -6.97 -13.17 -21.23
CA GLU A 141 -8.12 -12.34 -21.61
C GLU A 141 -9.13 -12.17 -20.46
N LYS A 142 -9.24 -13.16 -19.57
CA LYS A 142 -10.14 -13.06 -18.41
C LYS A 142 -9.66 -12.03 -17.40
N PHE A 143 -8.33 -11.95 -17.18
CA PHE A 143 -7.76 -10.91 -16.34
C PHE A 143 -8.04 -9.52 -16.93
N TYR A 144 -7.75 -9.31 -18.21
CA TYR A 144 -7.99 -8.02 -18.86
C TYR A 144 -9.47 -7.64 -18.92
N ALA A 145 -10.38 -8.62 -18.94
CA ALA A 145 -11.82 -8.38 -18.88
C ALA A 145 -12.33 -7.86 -17.53
N ILE A 146 -11.62 -8.13 -16.42
CA ILE A 146 -12.04 -7.71 -15.07
C ILE A 146 -11.11 -6.68 -14.42
N LYS A 147 -9.96 -6.38 -15.05
CA LYS A 147 -8.89 -5.57 -14.45
C LYS A 147 -9.40 -4.24 -13.92
N ASP A 148 -10.21 -3.52 -14.70
CA ASP A 148 -10.68 -2.19 -14.33
C ASP A 148 -11.68 -2.25 -13.16
N ASP A 149 -12.55 -3.26 -13.11
CA ASP A 149 -13.44 -3.49 -11.96
C ASP A 149 -12.66 -3.75 -10.67
N LEU A 150 -11.54 -4.48 -10.76
CA LEU A 150 -10.66 -4.74 -9.61
C LEU A 150 -9.96 -3.47 -9.13
N ILE A 151 -9.53 -2.60 -10.04
CA ILE A 151 -8.95 -1.28 -9.71
C ILE A 151 -9.99 -0.45 -8.96
N ASP A 152 -11.21 -0.38 -9.48
CA ASP A 152 -12.30 0.38 -8.86
C ASP A 152 -12.65 -0.15 -7.47
N GLU A 153 -12.69 -1.47 -7.29
CA GLU A 153 -12.91 -2.10 -5.99
C GLU A 153 -11.79 -1.77 -4.98
N LEU A 154 -10.53 -1.77 -5.40
CA LEU A 154 -9.40 -1.36 -4.56
C LEU A 154 -9.47 0.11 -4.16
N TRP A 155 -9.96 0.99 -5.03
CA TRP A 155 -10.16 2.41 -4.70
C TRP A 155 -11.22 2.65 -3.62
N LYS A 156 -12.11 1.68 -3.35
CA LYS A 156 -13.07 1.77 -2.23
C LYS A 156 -12.41 1.65 -0.86
N VAL A 157 -11.23 1.02 -0.80
CA VAL A 157 -10.47 0.79 0.44
C VAL A 157 -9.11 1.47 0.48
N ALA A 158 -8.69 2.10 -0.63
CA ALA A 158 -7.48 2.90 -0.68
C ALA A 158 -7.49 3.97 0.42
N GLN A 159 -6.34 4.25 1.03
CA GLN A 159 -6.21 5.31 2.04
C GLN A 159 -5.33 6.46 1.55
N ARG A 160 -4.55 6.17 0.51
CA ARG A 160 -3.56 7.02 -0.14
C ARG A 160 -3.67 6.75 -1.64
N GLU A 161 -2.99 7.56 -2.42
CA GLU A 161 -2.76 7.23 -3.83
C GLU A 161 -1.99 5.93 -3.97
N LEU A 162 -1.99 5.39 -5.18
CA LEU A 162 -1.38 4.12 -5.53
C LEU A 162 -0.26 4.36 -6.54
N ALA A 163 0.85 3.63 -6.39
CA ALA A 163 1.93 3.57 -7.36
C ALA A 163 2.52 2.15 -7.41
N THR A 164 3.37 1.88 -8.39
CA THR A 164 4.05 0.58 -8.54
C THR A 164 5.30 0.47 -7.66
N GLY A 165 5.67 1.50 -6.91
CA GLY A 165 6.87 1.51 -6.08
C GLY A 165 8.13 1.38 -6.96
N PHE A 166 9.01 0.43 -6.64
CA PHE A 166 10.30 0.29 -7.32
C PHE A 166 10.26 -0.62 -8.57
N TYR A 167 9.13 -1.29 -8.85
CA TYR A 167 9.08 -2.33 -9.88
C TYR A 167 9.47 -1.84 -11.28
N TYR A 168 9.10 -0.60 -11.64
CA TYR A 168 9.36 -0.02 -12.97
C TYR A 168 10.29 1.20 -12.95
N GLY A 169 10.90 1.52 -11.81
CA GLY A 169 11.77 2.67 -11.67
C GLY A 169 11.94 3.09 -10.21
N THR A 170 12.92 3.94 -9.93
CA THR A 170 13.07 4.51 -8.59
C THR A 170 11.96 5.55 -8.35
N PRO A 171 11.19 5.46 -7.25
CA PRO A 171 10.20 6.46 -6.90
C PRO A 171 10.79 7.86 -6.79
N THR A 172 10.04 8.84 -7.26
CA THR A 172 10.36 10.26 -7.28
C THR A 172 9.51 11.02 -6.23
N GLU A 173 9.58 12.34 -6.24
CA GLU A 173 8.66 13.20 -5.49
C GLU A 173 7.18 12.92 -5.82
N ASN A 174 6.88 12.40 -7.02
CA ASN A 174 5.52 12.06 -7.45
C ASN A 174 4.95 10.82 -6.75
N GLU A 175 5.77 10.06 -6.01
CA GLU A 175 5.32 8.92 -5.21
C GLU A 175 5.33 9.25 -3.70
N GLN A 176 5.47 10.54 -3.38
CA GLN A 176 5.32 11.08 -2.02
C GLN A 176 3.94 11.72 -1.85
N LEU A 177 3.43 11.72 -0.62
CA LEU A 177 2.22 12.45 -0.26
C LEU A 177 2.56 13.91 -0.01
N PHE A 178 2.91 14.61 -1.08
CA PHE A 178 3.15 16.04 -1.10
C PHE A 178 2.11 16.72 -1.99
N GLY A 179 1.48 17.79 -1.49
CA GLY A 179 0.42 18.49 -2.20
C GLY A 179 -0.98 17.89 -2.02
N ALA A 180 -1.94 18.54 -2.68
CA ALA A 180 -3.32 18.10 -2.75
C ALA A 180 -3.44 16.66 -3.26
N ARG A 181 -4.34 15.89 -2.65
CA ARG A 181 -4.60 14.50 -3.06
C ARG A 181 -5.14 14.45 -4.49
N ARG A 182 -4.48 13.69 -5.36
CA ARG A 182 -4.86 13.37 -6.74
C ARG A 182 -6.15 12.54 -6.81
N LYS A 183 -6.41 11.69 -5.81
CA LYS A 183 -7.68 10.93 -5.70
C LYS A 183 -8.04 10.67 -4.24
N ILE A 184 -9.32 10.88 -3.91
CA ILE A 184 -9.86 10.68 -2.56
C ILE A 184 -10.83 9.49 -2.60
N PRO A 185 -10.67 8.49 -1.72
CA PRO A 185 -11.63 7.40 -1.57
C PRO A 185 -13.01 7.96 -1.23
N GLN A 186 -14.04 7.54 -1.97
CA GLN A 186 -15.42 8.04 -1.79
C GLN A 186 -16.25 7.19 -0.84
N TYR A 187 -15.68 6.10 -0.30
CA TYR A 187 -16.43 5.09 0.45
C TYR A 187 -15.96 5.01 1.90
N LYS A 188 -16.92 4.78 2.80
CA LYS A 188 -16.67 4.59 4.23
C LYS A 188 -17.24 3.25 4.67
N PHE A 189 -16.42 2.44 5.33
CA PHE A 189 -16.87 1.18 5.90
C PHE A 189 -17.78 1.43 7.11
N VAL A 190 -19.10 1.28 6.96
CA VAL A 190 -20.07 1.63 8.02
C VAL A 190 -20.44 0.46 8.93
N GLY A 191 -20.39 -0.78 8.44
CA GLY A 191 -20.82 -1.95 9.19
C GLY A 191 -20.53 -3.28 8.49
N GLU A 192 -20.71 -4.36 9.24
CA GLU A 192 -20.47 -5.74 8.83
C GLU A 192 -21.79 -6.52 8.91
N VAL A 193 -22.21 -7.19 7.84
CA VAL A 193 -23.35 -8.11 7.90
C VAL A 193 -22.91 -9.35 8.67
N VAL A 194 -23.52 -9.61 9.83
CA VAL A 194 -23.17 -10.73 10.71
C VAL A 194 -24.19 -11.87 10.64
N ASN A 195 -25.38 -11.60 10.13
CA ASN A 195 -26.41 -12.61 9.87
C ASN A 195 -27.32 -12.13 8.74
N PHE A 196 -27.86 -13.07 7.95
CA PHE A 196 -28.87 -12.79 6.94
C PHE A 196 -29.90 -13.93 6.93
N ASP A 197 -31.15 -13.58 7.18
CA ASP A 197 -32.28 -14.51 7.07
C ASP A 197 -32.87 -14.42 5.66
N SER A 198 -32.66 -15.46 4.87
CA SER A 198 -33.15 -15.52 3.48
C SER A 198 -34.67 -15.66 3.37
N SER A 199 -35.37 -16.08 4.44
CA SER A 199 -36.82 -16.21 4.43
C SER A 199 -37.53 -14.88 4.67
N THR A 200 -36.96 -14.05 5.55
CA THR A 200 -37.50 -12.72 5.89
C THR A 200 -36.82 -11.59 5.11
N MET A 201 -35.73 -11.88 4.41
CA MET A 201 -34.85 -10.91 3.76
C MET A 201 -34.25 -9.87 4.72
N ILE A 202 -34.08 -10.24 6.00
CA ILE A 202 -33.54 -9.35 7.04
C ILE A 202 -32.05 -9.62 7.25
N ALA A 203 -31.23 -8.56 7.16
CA ALA A 203 -29.83 -8.58 7.52
C ALA A 203 -29.60 -8.00 8.92
N THR A 204 -28.85 -8.70 9.77
CA THR A 204 -28.30 -8.14 11.01
C THR A 204 -26.94 -7.53 10.71
N VAL A 205 -26.79 -6.23 10.97
CA VAL A 205 -25.56 -5.49 10.67
C VAL A 205 -24.91 -5.02 11.98
N ARG A 206 -23.65 -5.41 12.19
CA ARG A 206 -22.80 -4.86 13.25
C ARG A 206 -22.23 -3.54 12.77
N GLN A 207 -22.69 -2.44 13.35
CA GLN A 207 -22.15 -1.11 13.06
C GLN A 207 -20.66 -1.01 13.45
N ARG A 208 -19.86 -0.38 12.60
CA ARG A 208 -18.41 -0.21 12.78
C ARG A 208 -17.99 1.26 12.77
N ASN A 209 -18.75 2.13 12.12
CA ASN A 209 -18.52 3.56 12.09
C ASN A 209 -19.84 4.35 12.18
N VAL A 210 -19.74 5.63 12.51
CA VAL A 210 -20.89 6.55 12.51
C VAL A 210 -21.40 6.69 11.07
N ILE A 211 -22.70 6.42 10.93
CA ILE A 211 -23.52 6.70 9.75
C ILE A 211 -24.09 8.10 10.00
N HIS A 212 -23.68 9.08 9.19
CA HIS A 212 -24.27 10.42 9.19
C HIS A 212 -25.25 10.51 8.02
#